data_AF-A0A357I0Y8-F1
#
_entry.id   AF-A0A357I0Y8-F1
#
_cell.length_a   1.000
_cell.length_b   1.000
_cell.length_c   1.000
_cell.angle_alpha   90.00
_cell.angle_beta   90.00
_cell.angle_gamma   90.00
#
_symmetry.space_group_name_H-M   'P 1'
#
loop_
_entity.id
_entity.type
_entity.pdbx_description
1 polymer ?
#
loop_
_entity_poly.entity_id
_entity_poly.type
_entity_poly.pdbx_seq_one_letter_code
_entity_poly.pdbx_strand_id
1 'polypeptide(L)'
;ARQSAEQKGTEGWRFTLQAPSYIPVMTYADSDALRKEVWQAYAAIGREGEHDNRELVRQILDLRHEFAQLVGQANFADHVTERRMAASGKAALSFGDEIFQKVRKQFEQEAEQLRQFKASLNSPLPTSDSPLLQPWEVGYWAEKQRKANYAFDEEALRPYFPIDRVI
;
A
#
# COMPACT_ATOMS: atom_id res chain seq x y z
N ALA A 1 -8.69 -2.50 18.13
CA ALA A 1 -8.71 -3.97 18.15
C ALA A 1 -9.57 -4.55 19.27
N ARG A 2 -9.37 -4.18 20.55
CA ARG A 2 -10.20 -4.68 21.68
C ARG A 2 -11.69 -4.35 21.53
N GLN A 3 -12.03 -3.08 21.30
CA GLN A 3 -13.42 -2.65 21.03
C GLN A 3 -14.06 -3.41 19.86
N SER A 4 -13.27 -3.74 18.82
CA SER A 4 -13.77 -4.50 17.67
C SER A 4 -14.05 -5.97 18.03
N ALA A 5 -13.29 -6.55 18.95
CA ALA A 5 -13.52 -7.90 19.47
C ALA A 5 -14.79 -7.94 20.32
N GLU A 6 -14.94 -6.96 21.23
CA GLU A 6 -16.13 -6.79 22.08
C GLU A 6 -17.41 -6.63 21.24
N GLN A 7 -17.39 -5.80 20.19
CA GLN A 7 -18.51 -5.65 19.24
C GLN A 7 -18.86 -6.93 18.48
N LYS A 8 -17.95 -7.89 18.42
CA LYS A 8 -18.15 -9.21 17.77
C LYS A 8 -18.30 -10.34 18.78
N GLY A 9 -18.46 -10.03 20.07
CA GLY A 9 -18.65 -11.03 21.12
C GLY A 9 -17.46 -11.97 21.28
N THR A 10 -16.26 -11.52 20.94
CA THR A 10 -15.03 -12.32 21.02
C THR A 10 -14.11 -11.73 22.08
N GLU A 11 -13.53 -12.58 22.92
CA GLU A 11 -12.50 -12.14 23.88
C GLU A 11 -11.16 -11.87 23.15
N GLY A 12 -10.35 -10.96 23.70
CA GLY A 12 -9.04 -10.61 23.17
C GLY A 12 -9.03 -9.43 22.18
N TRP A 13 -8.22 -9.54 21.13
CA TRP A 13 -8.03 -8.48 20.13
C TRP A 13 -8.45 -8.95 18.75
N ARG A 14 -9.29 -8.17 18.10
CA ARG A 14 -9.69 -8.40 16.71
C ARG A 14 -9.06 -7.34 15.82
N PHE A 15 -8.13 -7.77 14.97
CA PHE A 15 -7.61 -6.97 13.87
C PHE A 15 -8.48 -7.17 12.63
N THR A 16 -8.69 -6.09 11.88
CA THR A 16 -9.42 -6.11 10.62
C THR A 16 -8.52 -5.60 9.50
N LEU A 17 -8.92 -5.88 8.26
CA LEU A 17 -8.20 -5.41 7.08
C LEU A 17 -8.60 -3.99 6.66
N GLN A 18 -9.47 -3.31 7.42
CA GLN A 18 -9.81 -1.91 7.19
C GLN A 18 -8.63 -1.01 7.59
N ALA A 19 -8.44 0.09 6.86
CA ALA A 19 -7.29 0.98 7.03
C ALA A 19 -7.01 1.40 8.49
N PRO A 20 -8.01 1.77 9.33
CA PRO A 20 -7.77 2.14 10.74
C PRO A 20 -7.24 1.00 11.63
N SER A 21 -7.30 -0.25 11.17
CA SER A 21 -6.74 -1.41 11.86
C SER A 21 -5.50 -1.95 11.16
N TYR A 22 -5.49 -2.00 9.82
CA TYR A 22 -4.40 -2.54 9.03
C TYR A 22 -3.15 -1.66 9.12
N ILE A 23 -3.30 -0.34 8.91
CA ILE A 23 -2.17 0.60 8.88
C ILE A 23 -1.42 0.59 10.22
N PRO A 24 -2.06 0.72 11.40
CA PRO A 24 -1.33 0.65 12.67
C PRO A 24 -0.59 -0.66 12.92
N VAL A 25 -1.09 -1.80 12.43
CA VAL A 25 -0.36 -3.07 12.53
C VAL A 25 0.90 -3.02 11.68
N MET A 26 0.82 -2.55 10.43
CA MET A 26 1.99 -2.42 9.55
C MET A 26 3.01 -1.41 10.05
N THR A 27 2.57 -0.35 10.73
CA THR A 27 3.42 0.74 11.19
C THR A 27 4.05 0.49 12.56
N TYR A 28 3.31 -0.07 13.51
CA TYR A 28 3.72 -0.08 14.93
C TYR A 28 3.86 -1.46 15.57
N ALA A 29 3.29 -2.53 15.00
CA ALA A 29 3.38 -3.84 15.64
C ALA A 29 4.82 -4.38 15.55
N ASP A 30 5.47 -4.64 16.69
CA ASP A 30 6.84 -5.16 16.71
C ASP A 30 6.97 -6.59 16.16
N SER A 31 5.91 -7.40 16.30
CA SER A 31 5.88 -8.78 15.80
C SER A 31 5.90 -8.84 14.26
N ASP A 32 7.02 -9.29 13.71
CA ASP A 32 7.15 -9.49 12.25
C ASP A 32 6.15 -10.53 11.71
N ALA A 33 5.94 -11.61 12.47
CA ALA A 33 4.98 -12.65 12.10
C ALA A 33 3.56 -12.09 11.98
N LEU A 34 3.15 -11.22 12.92
CA LEU A 34 1.85 -10.57 12.87
C LEU A 34 1.72 -9.64 11.65
N ARG A 35 2.76 -8.83 11.37
CA ARG A 35 2.76 -7.96 10.19
C ARG A 35 2.66 -8.79 8.90
N LYS A 36 3.43 -9.87 8.81
CA LYS A 36 3.40 -10.78 7.67
C LYS A 36 2.01 -11.39 7.46
N GLU A 37 1.40 -11.94 8.50
CA GLU A 37 0.07 -12.56 8.44
C GLU A 37 -0.99 -11.56 7.97
N VAL A 38 -1.02 -10.38 8.58
CA VAL A 38 -1.99 -9.33 8.22
C VAL A 38 -1.77 -8.79 6.82
N TRP A 39 -0.51 -8.64 6.39
CA TRP A 39 -0.16 -8.26 5.01
C TRP A 39 -0.62 -9.31 4.00
N GLN A 40 -0.39 -10.60 4.26
CA GLN A 40 -0.83 -11.69 3.38
C GLN A 40 -2.34 -11.72 3.25
N ALA A 41 -3.07 -11.60 4.38
CA ALA A 41 -4.53 -11.54 4.38
C ALA A 41 -5.05 -10.33 3.58
N TYR A 42 -4.42 -9.16 3.70
CA TYR A 42 -4.77 -7.97 2.92
C TYR A 42 -4.50 -8.18 1.41
N ALA A 43 -3.36 -8.78 1.06
CA ALA A 43 -2.98 -9.05 -0.32
C ALA A 43 -3.86 -10.12 -1.01
N ALA A 44 -4.50 -10.99 -0.23
CA ALA A 44 -5.41 -12.03 -0.72
C ALA A 44 -6.85 -11.54 -0.95
N ILE A 45 -7.20 -10.31 -0.54
CA ILE A 45 -8.54 -9.75 -0.76
C ILE A 45 -8.87 -9.80 -2.25
N GLY A 46 -10.00 -10.44 -2.57
CA GLY A 46 -10.49 -10.53 -3.95
C GLY A 46 -9.79 -11.56 -4.82
N ARG A 47 -9.03 -12.51 -4.25
CA ARG A 47 -8.21 -13.49 -5.01
C ARG A 47 -8.49 -14.95 -4.69
N GLU A 48 -9.37 -15.24 -3.74
CA GLU A 48 -9.63 -16.58 -3.23
C GLU A 48 -11.10 -16.79 -2.86
N GLY A 49 -11.55 -18.05 -2.88
CA GLY A 49 -12.89 -18.46 -2.45
C GLY A 49 -14.03 -17.84 -3.29
N GLU A 50 -15.17 -17.60 -2.63
CA GLU A 50 -16.38 -17.04 -3.25
C GLU A 50 -16.25 -15.55 -3.63
N HIS A 51 -15.15 -14.90 -3.23
CA HIS A 51 -14.87 -13.50 -3.48
C HIS A 51 -13.73 -13.29 -4.48
N ASP A 52 -13.30 -14.34 -5.18
CA ASP A 52 -12.26 -14.22 -6.22
C ASP A 52 -12.76 -13.38 -7.41
N ASN A 53 -12.10 -12.25 -7.63
CA ASN A 53 -12.44 -11.29 -8.67
C ASN A 53 -11.55 -11.40 -9.91
N ARG A 54 -10.61 -12.35 -9.99
CA ARG A 54 -9.65 -12.44 -11.11
C ARG A 54 -10.33 -12.63 -12.46
N GLU A 55 -11.26 -13.58 -12.54
CA GLU A 55 -12.02 -13.82 -13.77
C GLU A 55 -12.95 -12.65 -14.11
N LEU A 56 -13.55 -12.02 -13.11
CA LEU A 56 -14.37 -10.82 -13.31
C LEU A 56 -13.53 -9.67 -13.88
N VAL A 57 -12.33 -9.43 -13.34
CA VAL A 57 -11.40 -8.42 -13.87
C VAL A 57 -11.02 -8.72 -15.31
N ARG A 58 -10.72 -9.99 -15.64
CA ARG A 58 -10.42 -10.41 -17.02
C ARG A 58 -11.59 -10.10 -17.96
N GLN A 59 -12.80 -10.50 -17.60
CA GLN A 59 -14.01 -10.22 -18.38
C GLN A 59 -14.23 -8.71 -18.56
N ILE A 60 -14.00 -7.89 -17.52
CA ILE A 60 -14.09 -6.43 -17.61
C ILE A 60 -13.07 -5.88 -18.62
N LEU A 61 -11.84 -6.40 -18.65
CA LEU A 61 -10.81 -5.97 -19.60
C LEU A 61 -11.18 -6.36 -21.03
N ASP A 62 -11.64 -7.60 -21.24
CA ASP A 62 -12.08 -8.11 -22.55
C ASP A 62 -13.23 -7.25 -23.10
N LEU A 63 -14.27 -7.01 -22.30
CA LEU A 63 -15.43 -6.19 -22.67
C LEU A 63 -15.06 -4.72 -22.92
N ARG A 64 -14.15 -4.15 -22.13
CA ARG A 64 -13.64 -2.78 -22.34
C ARG A 64 -12.86 -2.66 -23.64
N HIS A 65 -12.10 -3.68 -23.99
CA HIS A 65 -11.36 -3.70 -25.25
C HIS A 65 -12.32 -3.81 -26.44
N GLU A 66 -13.27 -4.75 -26.41
CA GLU A 66 -14.31 -4.89 -27.42
C GLU A 66 -15.10 -3.59 -27.61
N PHE A 67 -15.56 -2.99 -26.51
CA PHE A 67 -16.25 -1.71 -26.53
C PHE A 67 -15.43 -0.62 -27.24
N ALA A 68 -14.13 -0.51 -26.95
CA ALA A 68 -13.27 0.47 -27.59
C ALA A 68 -13.20 0.26 -29.11
N GLN A 69 -13.07 -1.00 -29.58
CA GLN A 69 -13.07 -1.31 -31.00
C GLN A 69 -14.39 -0.92 -31.68
N LEU A 70 -15.53 -1.21 -31.03
CA LEU A 70 -16.87 -0.89 -31.55
C LEU A 70 -17.09 0.61 -31.73
N VAL A 71 -16.48 1.45 -30.88
CA VAL A 71 -16.58 2.91 -30.98
C VAL A 71 -15.44 3.54 -31.79
N GLY A 72 -14.66 2.72 -32.51
CA GLY A 72 -13.58 3.20 -33.39
C GLY A 72 -12.32 3.68 -32.66
N GLN A 73 -12.12 3.27 -31.41
CA GLN A 73 -10.95 3.62 -30.59
C GLN A 73 -9.98 2.42 -30.50
N ALA A 74 -8.67 2.70 -30.44
CA ALA A 74 -7.65 1.65 -30.41
C ALA A 74 -7.67 0.82 -29.10
N ASN A 75 -8.03 1.45 -27.98
CA ASN A 75 -8.13 0.80 -26.67
C ASN A 75 -9.05 1.63 -25.74
N PHE A 76 -9.40 1.04 -24.60
CA PHE A 76 -10.29 1.67 -23.64
C PHE A 76 -9.69 2.93 -22.97
N ALA A 77 -8.37 3.00 -22.84
CA ALA A 77 -7.72 4.17 -22.24
C ALA A 77 -7.93 5.40 -23.13
N ASP A 78 -7.76 5.27 -24.45
CA ASP A 78 -7.98 6.35 -25.42
C ASP A 78 -9.42 6.85 -25.37
N HIS A 79 -10.40 5.93 -25.35
CA HIS A 79 -11.82 6.29 -25.17
C HIS A 79 -12.06 7.12 -23.90
N VAL A 80 -11.49 6.71 -22.76
CA VAL A 80 -11.67 7.41 -21.48
C VAL A 80 -10.97 8.77 -21.49
N THR A 81 -9.79 8.87 -22.09
CA THR A 81 -8.97 10.09 -22.07
C THR A 81 -9.40 11.13 -23.10
N GLU A 82 -10.13 10.75 -24.14
CA GLU A 82 -10.64 11.68 -25.17
C GLU A 82 -11.39 12.88 -24.56
N ARG A 83 -12.13 12.64 -23.47
CA ARG A 83 -12.87 13.69 -22.74
C ARG A 83 -12.14 14.25 -21.52
N ARG A 84 -10.87 13.89 -21.31
CA ARG A 84 -10.05 14.33 -20.18
C ARG A 84 -8.94 15.24 -20.68
N MET A 85 -8.39 16.06 -19.78
CA MET A 85 -7.27 16.95 -20.11
C MET A 85 -6.02 16.22 -20.65
N ALA A 86 -5.86 14.93 -20.30
CA ALA A 86 -4.76 14.11 -20.83
C ALA A 86 -4.88 13.81 -22.33
N ALA A 87 -6.08 13.90 -22.92
CA ALA A 87 -6.42 13.72 -24.34
C ALA A 87 -6.11 12.35 -24.99
N SER A 88 -5.17 11.55 -24.47
CA SER A 88 -4.89 10.20 -24.94
C SER A 88 -4.33 9.31 -23.83
N GLY A 89 -4.48 7.99 -23.97
CA GLY A 89 -3.90 7.00 -23.07
C GLY A 89 -2.36 7.08 -23.10
N LYS A 90 -1.80 7.31 -24.29
CA LYS A 90 -0.35 7.50 -24.47
C LYS A 90 0.19 8.69 -23.68
N ALA A 91 -0.46 9.85 -23.77
CA ALA A 91 -0.01 11.03 -23.03
C ALA A 91 -0.09 10.83 -21.51
N ALA A 92 -1.16 10.18 -21.02
CA ALA A 92 -1.27 9.82 -19.60
C ALA A 92 -0.16 8.86 -19.14
N LEU A 93 0.16 7.84 -19.96
CA LEU A 93 1.23 6.89 -19.67
C LEU A 93 2.61 7.58 -19.68
N SER A 94 2.91 8.36 -20.72
CA SER A 94 4.18 9.10 -20.82
C SER A 94 4.39 10.06 -19.65
N PHE A 95 3.34 10.74 -19.19
CA PHE A 95 3.41 11.59 -18.01
C PHE A 95 3.78 10.78 -16.74
N GLY A 96 3.16 9.61 -16.55
CA GLY A 96 3.50 8.71 -15.44
C GLY A 96 4.94 8.20 -15.51
N ASP A 97 5.40 7.82 -16.70
CA ASP A 97 6.77 7.38 -16.93
C ASP A 97 7.79 8.49 -16.65
N GLU A 98 7.50 9.73 -17.08
CA GLU A 98 8.36 10.88 -16.80
C GLU A 98 8.48 11.17 -15.31
N ILE A 99 7.38 11.07 -14.54
CA ILE A 99 7.43 11.17 -13.08
C ILE A 99 8.30 10.05 -12.52
N PHE A 100 8.07 8.81 -12.94
CA PHE A 100 8.84 7.66 -12.48
C PHE A 100 10.34 7.88 -12.70
N GLN A 101 10.76 8.32 -13.90
CA GLN A 101 12.19 8.57 -14.17
C GLN A 101 12.78 9.67 -13.27
N LYS A 102 12.00 10.72 -12.95
CA LYS A 102 12.45 11.83 -12.08
C LYS A 102 12.61 11.39 -10.62
N VAL A 103 11.72 10.52 -10.11
CA VAL A 103 11.73 10.11 -8.70
C VAL A 103 12.55 8.85 -8.44
N ARG A 104 12.86 8.05 -9.47
CA ARG A 104 13.52 6.75 -9.35
C ARG A 104 14.82 6.80 -8.55
N LYS A 105 15.71 7.75 -8.86
CA LYS A 105 17.00 7.87 -8.17
C LYS A 105 16.82 8.12 -6.67
N GLN A 106 15.90 9.01 -6.31
CA GLN A 106 15.60 9.31 -4.91
C GLN A 106 14.97 8.10 -4.21
N PHE A 107 14.03 7.42 -4.86
CA PHE A 107 13.42 6.20 -4.35
C PHE A 107 14.45 5.10 -4.06
N GLU A 108 15.37 4.85 -4.99
CA GLU A 108 16.45 3.86 -4.81
C GLU A 108 17.37 4.23 -3.64
N GLN A 109 17.67 5.52 -3.46
CA GLN A 109 18.46 6.02 -2.32
C GLN A 109 17.73 5.84 -0.99
N GLU A 110 16.44 6.18 -0.91
CA GLU A 110 15.63 6.04 0.30
C GLU A 110 15.44 4.57 0.69
N ALA A 111 15.21 3.69 -0.29
CA ALA A 111 15.13 2.25 -0.06
C ALA A 111 16.43 1.69 0.53
N GLU A 112 17.57 2.13 0.01
CA GLU A 112 18.89 1.74 0.53
C GLU A 112 19.16 2.31 1.93
N GLN A 113 18.82 3.58 2.18
CA GLN A 113 18.93 4.19 3.51
C GLN A 113 18.08 3.44 4.54
N LEU A 114 16.86 3.04 4.17
CA LEU A 114 15.98 2.30 5.04
C LEU A 114 16.55 0.90 5.38
N ARG A 115 17.15 0.25 4.38
CA ARG A 115 17.84 -1.04 4.56
C ARG A 115 19.04 -0.89 5.51
N GLN A 116 19.85 0.14 5.33
CA GLN A 116 20.99 0.44 6.20
C GLN A 116 20.55 0.76 7.63
N PHE A 117 19.45 1.50 7.78
CA PHE A 117 18.88 1.82 9.09
C PHE A 117 18.39 0.56 9.83
N LYS A 118 17.71 -0.37 9.15
CA LYS A 118 17.36 -1.67 9.74
C LYS A 118 18.62 -2.43 10.20
N ALA A 119 19.66 -2.45 9.37
CA ALA A 119 20.91 -3.15 9.66
C ALA A 119 21.65 -2.57 10.87
N SER A 120 21.66 -1.24 11.04
CA SER A 120 22.37 -0.57 12.14
C SER A 120 21.77 -0.86 13.51
N LEU A 121 20.51 -1.28 13.59
CA LEU A 121 19.81 -1.62 14.83
C LEU A 121 19.99 -3.08 15.26
N ASN A 122 20.99 -3.80 14.71
CA ASN A 122 21.24 -5.23 14.93
C ASN A 122 20.02 -6.12 14.68
N SER A 123 19.03 -5.61 13.93
CA SER A 123 17.93 -6.44 13.45
C SER A 123 18.49 -7.29 12.32
N PRO A 124 18.26 -8.61 12.32
CA PRO A 124 18.76 -9.47 11.26
C PRO A 124 18.29 -8.92 9.91
N LEU A 125 19.26 -8.61 9.05
CA LEU A 125 18.97 -8.49 7.63
C LEU A 125 18.51 -9.85 7.13
N PRO A 126 17.66 -9.91 6.09
CA PRO A 126 17.31 -11.17 5.45
C PRO A 126 18.60 -11.96 5.16
N THR A 127 18.75 -13.11 5.81
CA THR A 127 19.83 -14.05 5.50
C THR A 127 19.43 -14.75 4.20
N SER A 128 20.25 -14.60 3.16
CA SER A 128 20.16 -15.22 1.82
C SER A 128 19.38 -14.44 0.74
N ASP A 129 20.09 -14.21 -0.37
CA ASP A 129 19.71 -13.97 -1.77
C ASP A 129 18.80 -12.81 -2.17
N SER A 130 18.21 -12.05 -1.23
CA SER A 130 17.54 -10.79 -1.55
C SER A 130 17.92 -9.67 -0.60
N PRO A 131 18.58 -8.60 -1.06
CA PRO A 131 18.89 -7.43 -0.24
C PRO A 131 17.65 -6.57 0.06
N LEU A 132 16.45 -6.94 -0.43
CA LEU A 132 15.26 -6.11 -0.34
C LEU A 132 14.47 -6.36 0.95
N LEU A 133 13.90 -5.29 1.50
CA LEU A 133 12.93 -5.39 2.61
C LEU A 133 11.68 -6.13 2.15
N GLN A 134 11.10 -6.95 3.03
CA GLN A 134 9.81 -7.56 2.74
C GLN A 134 8.70 -6.50 2.77
N PRO A 135 7.60 -6.67 2.00
CA PRO A 135 6.55 -5.65 1.90
C PRO A 135 5.92 -5.23 3.24
N TRP A 136 5.81 -6.16 4.20
CA TRP A 136 5.27 -5.91 5.55
C TRP A 136 6.27 -5.27 6.52
N GLU A 137 7.51 -5.05 6.08
CA GLU A 137 8.57 -4.44 6.88
C GLU A 137 8.73 -2.94 6.59
N VAL A 138 8.36 -2.50 5.38
CA VAL A 138 8.63 -1.13 4.89
C VAL A 138 8.02 -0.08 5.82
N GLY A 139 6.72 -0.18 6.13
CA GLY A 139 6.03 0.79 6.99
C GLY A 139 6.63 0.86 8.40
N TYR A 140 6.91 -0.29 9.00
CA TYR A 140 7.50 -0.40 10.33
C TYR A 140 8.88 0.23 10.44
N TRP A 141 9.78 -0.10 9.50
CA TRP A 141 11.13 0.46 9.53
C TRP A 141 11.13 1.94 9.14
N ALA A 142 10.26 2.37 8.22
CA ALA A 142 10.15 3.76 7.84
C ALA A 142 9.73 4.61 9.04
N GLU A 143 8.81 4.09 9.87
CA GLU A 143 8.42 4.76 11.11
C GLU A 143 9.56 4.86 12.12
N LYS A 144 10.28 3.75 12.34
CA LYS A 144 11.45 3.76 13.23
C LYS A 144 12.53 4.73 12.75
N GLN A 145 12.78 4.79 11.44
CA GLN A 145 13.75 5.70 10.84
C GLN A 145 13.30 7.16 10.99
N ARG A 146 12.01 7.45 10.74
CA ARG A 146 11.42 8.78 10.91
C ARG A 146 11.56 9.25 12.36
N LYS A 147 11.24 8.39 13.34
CA LYS A 147 11.39 8.69 14.77
C LYS A 147 12.85 8.95 15.16
N ALA A 148 13.79 8.16 14.63
CA ALA A 148 15.23 8.33 14.89
C ALA A 148 15.79 9.62 14.28
N ASN A 149 15.37 9.98 13.06
CA ASN A 149 15.89 11.14 12.34
C ASN A 149 15.31 12.47 12.84
N TYR A 150 14.05 12.48 13.28
CA TYR A 150 13.32 13.72 13.54
C TYR A 150 12.78 13.88 14.96
N ALA A 151 12.99 12.88 15.84
CA ALA A 151 12.36 12.82 17.17
C ALA A 151 10.83 13.01 17.11
N PHE A 152 10.23 12.62 15.98
CA PHE A 152 8.83 12.81 15.66
C PHE A 152 8.04 11.53 15.97
N ASP A 153 6.88 11.68 16.62
CA ASP A 153 5.97 10.59 16.95
C ASP A 153 4.55 10.98 16.56
N GLU A 154 3.97 10.25 15.60
CA GLU A 154 2.62 10.54 15.08
C GLU A 154 1.52 10.25 16.12
N GLU A 155 1.72 9.25 17.00
CA GLU A 155 0.77 8.97 18.08
C GLU A 155 0.78 10.10 19.13
N ALA A 156 1.92 10.78 19.31
CA ALA A 156 1.98 11.95 20.19
C ALA A 156 1.17 13.15 19.64
N LEU A 157 0.93 13.22 18.33
CA LEU A 157 0.12 14.27 17.72
C LEU A 157 -1.39 13.98 17.76
N ARG A 158 -1.80 12.72 17.91
CA ARG A 158 -3.20 12.30 17.86
C ARG A 158 -4.14 13.11 18.80
N PRO A 159 -3.76 13.46 20.04
CA PRO A 159 -4.61 14.28 20.92
C PRO A 159 -4.84 15.71 20.41
N TYR A 160 -3.97 16.21 19.52
CA TYR A 160 -4.03 17.56 18.98
C TYR A 160 -4.93 17.69 17.75
N PHE A 161 -5.36 16.57 17.16
CA PHE A 161 -6.26 16.55 16.00
C PHE A 161 -7.59 15.83 16.28
N PRO A 162 -8.37 16.22 17.30
CA PRO A 162 -9.71 15.66 17.51
C PRO A 162 -10.65 16.16 16.42
N ILE A 163 -11.52 15.28 15.91
CA ILE A 163 -12.38 15.56 14.75
C ILE A 163 -13.23 16.83 14.94
N ASP A 164 -13.77 17.05 16.15
CA ASP A 164 -14.61 18.20 16.51
C ASP A 164 -13.85 19.53 16.56
N ARG A 165 -12.52 19.53 16.44
CA ARG A 165 -11.69 20.75 16.35
C ARG A 165 -11.01 20.93 15.00
N VAL A 166 -11.00 19.89 14.17
CA VAL A 166 -10.41 19.94 12.82
C VAL A 166 -11.44 20.46 11.80
N ILE A 167 -12.72 20.19 12.04
CA ILE A 167 -13.86 20.63 11.24
C ILE A 167 -14.58 21.76 11.97
#